data_AF-A0A0C3S2E1-F1
#
_entry.id   AF-A0A0C3S2E1-F1
#
_cell.length_a   1.000
_cell.length_b   1.000
_cell.length_c   1.000
_cell.angle_alpha   90.00
_cell.angle_beta   90.00
_cell.angle_gamma   90.00
#
_symmetry.space_group_name_H-M   'P 1'
#
loop_
_entity.id
_entity.type
_entity.pdbx_description
1 polymer ?
#
loop_
_entity_poly.entity_id
_entity_poly.type
_entity_poly.pdbx_seq_one_letter_code
_entity_poly.pdbx_strand_id
1 'polypeptide(L)'
;GNTRRRWHGTVRACRLGDTEEDSEFCGDPMCSLCSILQSSFELTKAGQRTNFGRFGAGIYTSATSSKASDYIWERGGSPLRAILLNEVVMGNIVKLTEDNPNLTEPPAGFDAVVGEPGGSLNYDESI
;
A
#
# COMPACT_ATOMS: atom_id res chain seq x y z
N GLY A 1 -6.86 12.61 -14.20
CA GLY A 1 -6.35 13.82 -13.52
C GLY A 1 -6.18 13.54 -12.04
N ASN A 2 -5.72 14.52 -11.23
CA ASN A 2 -5.48 14.38 -9.78
C ASN A 2 -4.47 13.28 -9.41
N THR A 3 -3.24 13.43 -9.87
CA THR A 3 -2.15 12.51 -9.53
C THR A 3 -1.48 12.90 -8.21
N ARG A 4 -1.21 11.93 -7.34
CA ARG A 4 -0.67 12.15 -6.00
C ARG A 4 0.47 11.17 -5.71
N ARG A 5 1.50 11.67 -5.02
CA ARG A 5 2.52 10.79 -4.44
C ARG A 5 2.00 10.13 -3.16
N ARG A 6 2.13 8.82 -3.06
CA ARG A 6 1.64 8.02 -1.91
C ARG A 6 2.61 6.92 -1.52
N TRP A 7 2.71 6.69 -0.22
CA TRP A 7 3.54 5.67 0.39
C TRP A 7 2.80 4.32 0.46
N HIS A 8 3.53 3.23 0.24
CA HIS A 8 3.06 1.87 0.45
C HIS A 8 4.14 1.06 1.19
N GLY A 9 3.79 0.55 2.36
CA GLY A 9 4.62 -0.39 3.12
C GLY A 9 4.21 -1.83 2.81
N THR A 10 5.21 -2.72 2.68
CA THR A 10 4.99 -4.10 2.28
C THR A 10 6.06 -5.04 2.87
N VAL A 11 5.98 -6.33 2.56
CA VAL A 11 6.99 -7.31 2.96
C VAL A 11 8.23 -7.18 2.08
N ARG A 12 9.41 -7.04 2.69
CA ARG A 12 10.70 -7.23 2.03
C ARG A 12 11.39 -8.45 2.64
N ALA A 13 11.50 -9.53 1.87
CA ALA A 13 12.13 -10.78 2.29
C ALA A 13 13.56 -10.96 1.74
N CYS A 14 14.20 -9.86 1.33
CA CYS A 14 15.55 -9.81 0.79
C CYS A 14 16.26 -8.52 1.22
N ARG A 15 17.44 -8.27 0.66
CA ARG A 15 18.25 -7.07 0.95
C ARG A 15 18.27 -6.05 -0.19
N LEU A 16 17.41 -6.20 -1.20
CA LEU A 16 17.33 -5.29 -2.33
C LEU A 16 17.36 -3.82 -1.87
N GLY A 17 18.36 -3.08 -2.37
CA GLY A 17 18.60 -1.67 -2.10
C GLY A 17 19.41 -1.36 -0.83
N ASP A 18 19.95 -2.37 -0.11
CA ASP A 18 20.80 -2.12 1.06
C ASP A 18 22.20 -1.62 0.67
N THR A 19 22.80 -2.19 -0.38
CA THR A 19 24.09 -1.77 -0.96
C THR A 19 24.02 -1.78 -2.50
N GLU A 20 25.12 -1.38 -3.18
CA GLU A 20 25.21 -1.44 -4.64
C GLU A 20 25.16 -2.88 -5.18
N GLU A 21 25.67 -3.84 -4.41
CA GLU A 21 25.64 -5.27 -4.73
C GLU A 21 24.24 -5.88 -4.57
N ASP A 22 23.40 -5.31 -3.70
CA ASP A 22 22.02 -5.75 -3.47
C ASP A 22 21.05 -5.10 -4.49
N SER A 23 21.33 -5.23 -5.79
CA SER A 23 20.54 -4.60 -6.87
C SER A 23 19.63 -5.57 -7.62
N GLU A 24 19.79 -6.87 -7.41
CA GLU A 24 19.00 -7.91 -8.10
C GLU A 24 17.70 -8.25 -7.38
N PHE A 25 16.62 -8.41 -8.14
CA PHE A 25 15.35 -8.88 -7.59
C PHE A 25 15.48 -10.34 -7.13
N CYS A 26 14.96 -10.66 -5.95
CA CYS A 26 14.87 -12.06 -5.52
C CYS A 26 13.64 -12.77 -6.12
N GLY A 27 13.71 -14.10 -6.24
CA GLY A 27 12.59 -14.94 -6.67
C GLY A 27 11.70 -15.45 -5.53
N ASP A 28 11.85 -14.94 -4.31
CA ASP A 28 11.04 -15.38 -3.17
C ASP A 28 9.59 -14.88 -3.32
N PRO A 29 8.58 -15.77 -3.44
CA PRO A 29 7.19 -15.37 -3.58
C PRO A 29 6.63 -14.62 -2.36
N MET A 30 7.31 -14.70 -1.21
CA MET A 30 6.97 -13.95 0.00
C MET A 30 7.54 -12.52 0.01
N CYS A 31 8.42 -12.17 -0.94
CA CYS A 31 8.98 -10.83 -1.08
C CYS A 31 8.04 -9.93 -1.90
N SER A 32 6.97 -9.44 -1.26
CA SER A 32 6.02 -8.53 -1.91
C SER A 32 6.68 -7.32 -2.57
N LEU A 33 7.77 -6.78 -2.00
CA LEU A 33 8.55 -5.70 -2.61
C LEU A 33 9.08 -6.08 -4.00
N CYS A 34 9.78 -7.22 -4.12
CA CYS A 34 10.31 -7.67 -5.41
C CYS A 34 9.20 -8.02 -6.40
N SER A 35 8.10 -8.62 -5.93
CA SER A 35 6.94 -8.90 -6.79
C SER A 35 6.34 -7.60 -7.34
N ILE A 36 6.09 -6.60 -6.48
CA ILE A 36 5.54 -5.31 -6.92
C ILE A 36 6.47 -4.60 -7.91
N LEU A 37 7.78 -4.62 -7.67
CA LEU A 37 8.74 -3.98 -8.57
C LEU A 37 8.87 -4.70 -9.93
N GLN A 38 8.65 -6.02 -9.98
CA GLN A 38 8.72 -6.82 -11.21
C GLN A 38 7.41 -6.87 -12.00
N SER A 39 6.26 -7.03 -11.32
CA SER A 39 4.95 -7.30 -11.93
C SER A 39 3.85 -6.28 -11.60
N SER A 40 4.17 -5.22 -10.84
CA SER A 40 3.21 -4.24 -10.31
C SER A 40 2.34 -4.76 -9.15
N PHE A 41 1.41 -3.93 -8.69
CA PHE A 41 0.45 -4.29 -7.64
C PHE A 41 -0.61 -5.26 -8.17
N GLU A 42 -0.96 -6.25 -7.37
CA GLU A 42 -1.98 -7.26 -7.72
C GLU A 42 -3.11 -7.25 -6.69
N LEU A 43 -4.36 -7.05 -7.14
CA LEU A 43 -5.54 -7.03 -6.27
C LEU A 43 -5.78 -8.39 -5.57
N THR A 44 -5.35 -9.50 -6.18
CA THR A 44 -5.44 -10.84 -5.58
C THR A 44 -4.60 -11.00 -4.30
N LYS A 45 -3.67 -10.07 -4.06
CA LYS A 45 -2.83 -9.99 -2.86
C LYS A 45 -3.43 -9.10 -1.76
N ALA A 46 -4.52 -8.37 -2.06
CA ALA A 46 -5.16 -7.49 -1.08
C ALA A 46 -5.63 -8.29 0.14
N GLY A 47 -5.37 -7.76 1.34
CA GLY A 47 -5.81 -8.35 2.60
C GLY A 47 -5.12 -9.65 3.02
N GLN A 48 -4.22 -10.25 2.23
CA GLN A 48 -3.60 -11.55 2.60
C GLN A 48 -2.83 -11.51 3.93
N ARG A 49 -2.33 -10.33 4.33
CA ARG A 49 -1.59 -10.16 5.59
C ARG A 49 -2.48 -9.78 6.77
N THR A 50 -3.48 -8.94 6.54
CA THR A 50 -4.30 -8.34 7.60
C THR A 50 -5.66 -9.01 7.77
N ASN A 51 -6.08 -9.80 6.77
CA ASN A 51 -7.43 -10.35 6.60
C ASN A 51 -8.55 -9.29 6.73
N PHE A 52 -8.19 -8.02 6.53
CA PHE A 52 -9.04 -6.86 6.77
C PHE A 52 -8.52 -5.64 5.99
N GLY A 53 -9.43 -4.89 5.38
CA GLY A 53 -9.19 -3.58 4.78
C GLY A 53 -10.36 -2.67 5.10
N ARG A 54 -10.10 -1.41 5.45
CA ARG A 54 -11.13 -0.47 5.92
C ARG A 54 -12.17 -0.15 4.85
N PHE A 55 -11.81 -0.27 3.58
CA PHE A 55 -12.66 -0.01 2.42
C PHE A 55 -12.65 -1.21 1.45
N GLY A 56 -12.62 -2.43 2.00
CA GLY A 56 -12.61 -3.68 1.23
C GLY A 56 -11.28 -4.00 0.55
N ALA A 57 -11.33 -4.83 -0.50
CA ALA A 57 -10.15 -5.30 -1.22
C ALA A 57 -9.69 -4.26 -2.26
N GLY A 58 -8.48 -3.74 -2.10
CA GLY A 58 -7.90 -2.76 -3.01
C GLY A 58 -6.41 -2.50 -2.75
N ILE A 59 -5.84 -1.54 -3.46
CA ILE A 59 -4.44 -1.13 -3.30
C ILE A 59 -4.38 0.05 -2.34
N TYR A 60 -4.01 -0.23 -1.09
CA TYR A 60 -3.91 0.79 -0.07
C TYR A 60 -2.59 1.54 -0.15
N THR A 61 -2.68 2.86 -0.15
CA THR A 61 -1.55 3.78 -0.07
C THR A 61 -1.85 4.92 0.92
N SER A 62 -0.86 5.69 1.35
CA SER A 62 -1.06 6.78 2.32
C SER A 62 -0.24 8.02 1.95
N ALA A 63 -0.75 9.21 2.25
CA ALA A 63 0.06 10.43 2.23
C ALA A 63 1.04 10.48 3.42
N THR A 64 0.78 9.72 4.47
CA THR A 64 1.57 9.68 5.70
C THR A 64 2.54 8.49 5.69
N SER A 65 3.84 8.77 5.67
CA SER A 65 4.87 7.72 5.63
C SER A 65 4.91 6.86 6.89
N SER A 66 4.67 7.44 8.08
CA SER A 66 4.63 6.68 9.35
C SER A 66 3.47 5.67 9.37
N LYS A 67 2.33 6.02 8.78
CA LYS A 67 1.20 5.10 8.62
C LYS A 67 1.57 3.94 7.70
N ALA A 68 2.13 4.22 6.53
CA ALA A 68 2.59 3.17 5.62
C ALA A 68 3.74 2.33 6.23
N SER A 69 4.57 2.92 7.10
CA SER A 69 5.65 2.23 7.82
C SER A 69 5.14 1.09 8.72
N ASP A 70 3.93 1.20 9.30
CA ASP A 70 3.30 0.13 10.08
C ASP A 70 3.03 -1.14 9.25
N TYR A 71 3.04 -1.01 7.92
CA TYR A 71 2.84 -2.11 6.98
C TYR A 71 4.13 -2.72 6.45
N ILE A 72 5.29 -2.16 6.81
CA ILE A 72 6.57 -2.74 6.47
C ILE A 72 6.79 -4.00 7.29
N TRP A 73 7.16 -5.09 6.63
CA TRP A 73 7.66 -6.29 7.29
C TRP A 73 9.00 -6.70 6.69
N GLU A 74 10.06 -6.47 7.46
CA GLU A 74 11.40 -6.96 7.14
C GLU A 74 11.46 -8.48 7.45
N ARG A 75 11.89 -9.26 6.48
CA ARG A 75 12.07 -10.72 6.58
C ARG A 75 13.34 -11.24 5.88
N GLY A 76 14.13 -10.35 5.28
CA GLY A 76 15.39 -10.66 4.59
C GLY A 76 16.63 -10.52 5.47
N GLY A 77 16.46 -10.16 6.75
CA GLY A 77 17.58 -9.93 7.67
C GLY A 77 18.37 -8.67 7.33
N SER A 78 17.69 -7.67 6.77
CA SER A 78 18.25 -6.34 6.55
C SER A 78 18.16 -5.47 7.81
N PRO A 79 19.16 -4.60 8.09
CA PRO A 79 19.03 -3.58 9.12
C PRO A 79 18.12 -2.39 8.72
N LEU A 80 17.71 -2.32 7.46
CA LEU A 80 16.92 -1.21 6.90
C LEU A 80 15.45 -1.58 6.71
N ARG A 81 14.59 -0.57 6.69
CA ARG A 81 13.19 -0.68 6.27
C ARG A 81 13.04 -0.12 4.86
N ALA A 82 12.31 -0.83 4.01
CA ALA A 82 11.99 -0.40 2.65
C ALA A 82 10.52 0.04 2.56
N ILE A 83 10.28 1.15 1.87
CA ILE A 83 8.94 1.70 1.60
C ILE A 83 8.88 2.17 0.15
N LEU A 84 7.74 1.96 -0.51
CA LEU A 84 7.54 2.40 -1.89
C LEU A 84 6.89 3.78 -1.92
N LEU A 85 7.44 4.68 -2.75
CA LEU A 85 6.80 5.94 -3.13
C LEU A 85 6.22 5.81 -4.53
N ASN A 86 4.90 5.90 -4.63
CA ASN A 86 4.18 5.66 -5.88
C ASN A 86 3.53 6.95 -6.37
N GLU A 87 3.45 7.10 -7.68
CA GLU A 87 2.61 8.10 -8.33
C GLU A 87 1.24 7.49 -8.63
N VAL A 88 0.21 7.91 -7.88
CA VAL A 88 -1.14 7.33 -7.93
C VAL A 88 -2.10 8.30 -8.60
N VAL A 89 -2.75 7.86 -9.66
CA VAL A 89 -3.80 8.63 -10.34
C VAL A 89 -5.11 8.46 -9.58
N MET A 90 -5.46 9.43 -8.73
CA MET A 90 -6.60 9.33 -7.81
C MET A 90 -7.94 9.71 -8.44
N GLY A 91 -7.94 10.39 -9.59
CA GLY A 91 -9.18 10.81 -10.26
C GLY A 91 -10.07 11.68 -9.37
N ASN A 92 -11.38 11.48 -9.47
CA ASN A 92 -12.38 12.07 -8.59
C ASN A 92 -12.47 11.25 -7.28
N ILE A 93 -12.18 11.87 -6.15
CA ILE A 93 -12.08 11.17 -4.87
C ILE A 93 -13.29 11.42 -3.98
N VAL A 94 -13.76 10.39 -3.30
CA VAL A 94 -14.68 10.55 -2.16
C VAL A 94 -13.90 10.50 -0.87
N LYS A 95 -14.25 11.36 0.09
CA LYS A 95 -13.68 11.33 1.44
C LYS A 95 -14.64 10.62 2.38
N LEU A 96 -14.14 9.64 3.10
CA LEU A 96 -14.89 8.89 4.10
C LEU A 96 -14.20 9.01 5.46
N THR A 97 -14.97 9.05 6.54
CA THR A 97 -14.49 9.08 7.93
C THR A 97 -14.87 7.82 8.71
N GLU A 98 -15.59 6.89 8.08
CA GLU A 98 -16.07 5.65 8.69
C GLU A 98 -15.66 4.46 7.82
N ASP A 99 -15.32 3.35 8.46
CA ASP A 99 -14.94 2.12 7.78
C ASP A 99 -16.13 1.55 6.98
N ASN A 100 -15.85 1.07 5.78
CA ASN A 100 -16.78 0.26 4.99
C ASN A 100 -16.06 -0.96 4.38
N PRO A 101 -15.82 -2.02 5.17
CA PRO A 101 -15.03 -3.17 4.74
C PRO A 101 -15.70 -3.99 3.62
N ASN A 102 -16.97 -3.76 3.33
CA ASN A 102 -17.72 -4.45 2.27
C ASN A 102 -17.66 -3.70 0.93
N LEU A 103 -16.94 -2.59 0.84
CA LEU A 103 -16.82 -1.82 -0.39
C LEU A 103 -16.05 -2.64 -1.43
N THR A 104 -16.61 -2.80 -2.63
CA THR A 104 -15.97 -3.50 -3.75
C THR A 104 -15.52 -2.56 -4.87
N GLU A 105 -16.02 -1.33 -4.87
CA GLU A 105 -15.68 -0.26 -5.79
C GLU A 105 -15.99 1.10 -5.15
N PRO A 106 -15.35 2.20 -5.58
CA PRO A 106 -15.71 3.54 -5.15
C PRO A 106 -17.19 3.84 -5.41
N PRO A 107 -17.85 4.68 -4.59
CA PRO A 107 -19.21 5.13 -4.85
C PRO A 107 -19.38 5.73 -6.25
N ALA A 108 -20.59 5.61 -6.81
CA ALA A 108 -20.87 6.07 -8.17
C ALA A 108 -20.41 7.52 -8.41
N GLY A 109 -19.64 7.72 -9.49
CA GLY A 109 -19.08 9.02 -9.86
C GLY A 109 -17.70 9.32 -9.27
N PHE A 110 -17.13 8.42 -8.47
CA PHE A 110 -15.77 8.52 -7.93
C PHE A 110 -14.86 7.42 -8.47
N ASP A 111 -13.56 7.69 -8.47
CA ASP A 111 -12.51 6.79 -8.96
C ASP A 111 -11.67 6.19 -7.81
N ALA A 112 -11.69 6.82 -6.62
CA ALA A 112 -10.95 6.37 -5.45
C ALA A 112 -11.59 6.87 -4.14
N VAL A 113 -11.25 6.21 -3.03
CA VAL A 113 -11.65 6.57 -1.67
C VAL A 113 -10.44 7.12 -0.93
N VAL A 114 -10.64 8.21 -0.19
CA VAL A 114 -9.70 8.72 0.80
C VAL A 114 -10.34 8.62 2.17
N GLY A 115 -9.78 7.76 3.02
CA GLY A 115 -10.07 7.77 4.45
C GLY A 115 -9.41 8.97 5.11
N GLU A 116 -10.18 9.82 5.79
CA GLU A 116 -9.64 10.94 6.57
C GLU A 116 -9.77 10.67 8.07
N PRO A 117 -8.76 11.00 8.88
CA PRO A 117 -8.85 10.84 10.33
C PRO A 117 -10.11 11.49 10.91
N GLY A 118 -10.83 10.73 11.72
CA GLY A 118 -12.19 11.05 12.19
C GLY A 118 -13.02 9.78 12.27
N GLY A 119 -14.06 9.75 13.11
CA GLY A 119 -14.89 8.55 13.27
C GLY A 119 -14.07 7.34 13.73
N SER A 120 -14.08 6.26 12.94
CA SER A 120 -13.29 5.04 13.14
C SER A 120 -11.85 5.09 12.58
N LEU A 121 -11.47 6.15 11.86
CA LEU A 121 -10.19 6.26 11.15
C LEU A 121 -9.13 7.02 11.97
N ASN A 122 -7.98 6.39 12.17
CA ASN A 122 -6.86 6.97 12.93
C ASN A 122 -5.84 7.72 12.06
N TYR A 123 -5.76 7.38 10.78
CA TYR A 123 -4.76 7.88 9.84
C TYR A 123 -5.38 7.96 8.44
N ASP A 124 -4.75 8.71 7.55
CA ASP A 124 -5.19 8.75 6.17
C ASP A 124 -4.81 7.47 5.41
N GLU A 125 -5.72 7.04 4.54
CA GLU A 125 -5.46 6.00 3.55
C GLU A 125 -6.18 6.33 2.25
N SER A 126 -5.61 5.89 1.14
CA SER A 126 -6.10 6.06 -0.21
C SER A 126 -6.20 4.68 -0.85
N ILE A 127 -7.35 4.38 -1.45
CA ILE A 127 -7.67 3.10 -2.09
C ILE A 127 -8.46 3.33 -3.38
#